data_AF-A0A534SJB1-F1
#
_entry.id   AF-A0A534SJB1-F1
#
_cell.length_a   1.000
_cell.length_b   1.000
_cell.length_c   1.000
_cell.angle_alpha   90.00
_cell.angle_beta   90.00
_cell.angle_gamma   90.00
#
_symmetry.space_group_name_H-M   'P 1'
#
loop_
_entity.id
_entity.type
_entity.pdbx_description
1 polymer ?
#
loop_
_entity_poly.entity_id
_entity_poly.type
_entity_poly.pdbx_seq_one_letter_code
_entity_poly.pdbx_strand_id
1 'polypeptide(L)'
;AYAMGGVAGHAGLFSSARDVHAFLLRMSLCLQGKDTFLPKSLVQEFLDRDASLGDSTFALGWDTPSAGKSASGSLFSPHSVGHLGFTGCSIWWDLEKTCHVVLLTNRVHPSRKNDKIKDFRPHIHDQIMKALFS
;
A
#
# COMPACT_ATOMS: atom_id res chain seq x y z
N ALA A 1 3.67 -20.34 3.68
CA ALA A 1 4.65 -21.10 2.87
C ALA A 1 4.58 -22.62 3.11
N TYR A 2 4.72 -23.11 4.35
CA TYR A 2 4.71 -24.56 4.65
C TYR A 2 3.38 -25.28 4.33
N ALA A 3 2.24 -24.56 4.36
CA ALA A 3 0.92 -25.13 4.07
C ALA A 3 0.49 -25.07 2.58
N MET A 4 1.31 -24.52 1.66
CA MET A 4 0.93 -24.33 0.25
C MET A 4 1.91 -24.97 -0.75
N GLY A 5 2.57 -26.07 -0.38
CA GLY A 5 3.41 -26.82 -1.32
C GLY A 5 4.66 -26.07 -1.82
N GLY A 6 5.16 -25.09 -1.06
CA GLY A 6 6.45 -24.44 -1.34
C GLY A 6 6.38 -23.12 -2.12
N VAL A 7 5.29 -22.82 -2.83
CA VAL A 7 5.09 -21.50 -3.47
C VAL A 7 3.94 -20.78 -2.79
N ALA A 8 4.31 -19.80 -1.97
CA ALA A 8 3.37 -18.97 -1.25
C ALA A 8 3.51 -17.51 -1.70
N GLY A 9 2.64 -17.05 -2.61
CA GLY A 9 2.66 -15.66 -3.08
C GLY A 9 2.37 -14.60 -2.01
N HIS A 10 1.91 -15.02 -0.82
CA HIS A 10 1.62 -14.12 0.31
C HIS A 10 2.87 -13.62 1.06
N ALA A 11 4.03 -14.23 0.84
CA ALA A 11 5.30 -13.82 1.45
C ALA A 11 6.49 -14.36 0.66
N GLY A 12 7.51 -13.53 0.42
CA GLY A 12 8.77 -13.96 -0.21
C GLY A 12 9.11 -13.26 -1.53
N LEU A 13 8.34 -12.27 -1.97
CA LEU A 13 8.75 -11.40 -3.07
C LEU A 13 9.71 -10.32 -2.56
N PHE A 14 10.95 -10.36 -3.04
CA PHE A 14 11.97 -9.33 -2.80
C PHE A 14 12.09 -8.46 -4.03
N SER A 15 12.08 -7.15 -3.84
CA SER A 15 12.17 -6.17 -4.93
C SER A 15 12.72 -4.85 -4.43
N SER A 16 13.08 -3.95 -5.33
CA SER A 16 13.52 -2.60 -4.97
C SER A 16 12.34 -1.63 -4.88
N ALA A 17 12.52 -0.49 -4.20
CA ALA A 17 11.48 0.54 -4.16
C ALA A 17 11.13 1.05 -5.55
N ARG A 18 12.12 1.06 -6.47
CA ARG A 18 11.96 1.43 -7.87
C ARG A 18 11.05 0.46 -8.62
N ASP A 19 11.24 -0.84 -8.44
CA ASP A 19 10.45 -1.85 -9.12
C ASP A 19 9.01 -1.88 -8.60
N VAL A 20 8.83 -1.72 -7.28
CA VAL A 20 7.51 -1.55 -6.68
C VAL A 20 6.81 -0.32 -7.24
N HIS A 21 7.52 0.81 -7.34
CA HIS A 21 6.98 2.02 -7.96
C HIS A 21 6.63 1.80 -9.44
N ALA A 22 7.47 1.09 -10.21
CA ALA A 22 7.17 0.77 -11.61
C ALA A 22 5.91 -0.09 -11.74
N PHE A 23 5.69 -1.04 -10.83
CA PHE A 23 4.44 -1.80 -10.75
C PHE A 23 3.23 -0.88 -10.50
N LEU A 24 3.29 -0.02 -9.48
CA LEU A 24 2.20 0.92 -9.16
C LEU A 24 1.92 1.89 -10.32
N LEU A 25 2.96 2.36 -10.99
CA LEU A 25 2.82 3.21 -12.17
C LEU A 25 2.09 2.46 -13.29
N ARG A 26 2.44 1.19 -13.55
CA ARG A 26 1.75 0.38 -14.55
C ARG A 26 0.28 0.15 -14.20
N MET A 27 -0.03 -0.11 -12.93
CA MET A 27 -1.40 -0.21 -12.45
C MET A 27 -2.16 1.11 -12.67
N SER A 28 -1.53 2.25 -12.40
CA SER A 28 -2.10 3.59 -12.65
C SER A 28 -2.37 3.80 -14.15
N LEU A 29 -1.46 3.40 -15.03
CA LEU A 29 -1.67 3.46 -16.48
C LEU A 29 -2.84 2.57 -16.92
N CYS A 30 -2.97 1.36 -16.38
CA CYS A 30 -4.13 0.48 -16.64
C CYS A 30 -5.44 1.13 -16.18
N LEU A 31 -5.46 1.72 -14.97
CA LEU A 31 -6.62 2.44 -14.43
C LEU A 31 -7.03 3.64 -15.30
N GLN A 32 -6.04 4.32 -15.90
CA GLN A 32 -6.27 5.41 -16.85
C GLN A 32 -6.66 4.94 -18.26
N GLY A 33 -6.66 3.63 -18.53
CA GLY A 33 -6.90 3.06 -19.86
C GLY A 33 -5.74 3.27 -20.85
N LYS A 34 -4.54 3.57 -20.35
CA LYS A 34 -3.33 3.85 -21.14
C LYS A 34 -2.40 2.64 -21.28
N ASP A 35 -2.63 1.57 -20.52
CA ASP A 35 -1.97 0.27 -20.66
C ASP A 35 -3.06 -0.82 -20.63
N THR A 36 -2.96 -1.81 -21.51
CA THR A 36 -3.92 -2.91 -21.66
C THR A 36 -3.49 -4.20 -20.95
N PHE A 37 -2.40 -4.15 -20.18
CA PHE A 37 -1.90 -5.29 -19.40
C PHE A 37 -2.97 -5.90 -18.48
N LEU A 38 -3.78 -5.05 -17.84
CA LEU A 38 -4.98 -5.45 -17.11
C LEU A 38 -6.17 -4.59 -17.54
N PRO A 39 -7.39 -5.15 -17.61
CA PRO A 39 -8.59 -4.37 -17.86
C PRO A 39 -8.77 -3.28 -16.81
N LYS A 40 -9.09 -2.05 -17.25
CA LYS A 40 -9.38 -0.93 -16.33
C LYS A 40 -10.40 -1.30 -15.26
N SER A 41 -11.48 -1.99 -15.64
CA SER A 41 -12.54 -2.41 -14.72
C SER A 41 -12.03 -3.33 -13.62
N LEU A 42 -11.09 -4.23 -13.95
CA LEU A 42 -10.49 -5.15 -12.99
C LEU A 42 -9.57 -4.41 -12.01
N VAL A 43 -8.78 -3.45 -12.50
CA VAL A 43 -7.94 -2.63 -11.63
C VAL A 43 -8.80 -1.80 -10.68
N GLN A 44 -9.88 -1.20 -11.18
CA GLN A 44 -10.84 -0.44 -10.38
C GLN A 44 -11.48 -1.31 -9.28
N GLU A 45 -11.94 -2.51 -9.63
CA GLU A 45 -12.53 -3.47 -8.68
C GLU A 45 -11.60 -3.80 -7.51
N PHE A 46 -10.29 -3.91 -7.75
CA PHE A 46 -9.33 -4.18 -6.69
C PHE A 46 -9.01 -2.98 -5.80
N LEU A 47 -9.19 -1.77 -6.32
CA LEU A 47 -8.88 -0.52 -5.61
C LEU A 47 -10.09 0.04 -4.86
N ASP A 48 -11.30 -0.33 -5.25
CA ASP A 48 -12.53 0.11 -4.61
C ASP A 48 -12.84 -0.69 -3.36
N ARG A 49 -13.21 0.03 -2.30
CA ARG A 49 -13.77 -0.57 -1.09
C ARG A 49 -15.22 -0.95 -1.35
N ASP A 50 -15.59 -2.16 -0.95
CA ASP A 50 -16.99 -2.58 -0.96
C ASP A 50 -17.76 -1.92 0.18
N ALA A 51 -18.59 -0.93 -0.17
CA ALA A 51 -19.42 -0.19 0.77
C ALA A 51 -20.48 -1.06 1.48
N SER A 52 -20.79 -2.24 0.93
CA SER A 52 -21.73 -3.18 1.56
C SER A 52 -21.13 -3.91 2.77
N LEU A 53 -19.79 -3.91 2.91
CA LEU A 53 -19.08 -4.58 4.01
C LEU A 53 -18.95 -3.72 5.29
N GLY A 54 -19.85 -2.75 5.47
CA GLY A 54 -19.94 -1.92 6.67
C GLY A 54 -18.62 -1.21 6.99
N ASP A 55 -18.10 -1.42 8.20
CA ASP A 55 -16.89 -0.75 8.72
C ASP A 55 -15.55 -1.32 8.21
N SER A 56 -15.55 -2.30 7.30
CA SER A 56 -14.32 -2.89 6.74
C SER A 56 -13.43 -1.82 6.09
N THR A 57 -12.18 -1.66 6.50
CA THR A 57 -11.22 -0.76 5.85
C THR A 57 -10.45 -1.41 4.70
N PHE A 58 -10.88 -2.58 4.22
CA PHE A 58 -10.17 -3.30 3.16
C PHE A 58 -10.91 -3.25 1.82
N ALA A 59 -10.12 -3.09 0.76
CA ALA A 59 -10.46 -3.47 -0.61
C ALA A 59 -9.82 -4.83 -0.94
N LEU A 60 -9.97 -5.32 -2.18
CA LEU A 60 -9.45 -6.65 -2.54
C LEU A 60 -7.91 -6.69 -2.52
N GLY A 61 -7.36 -7.21 -1.42
CA GLY A 61 -5.91 -7.30 -1.22
C GLY A 61 -5.24 -5.99 -0.81
N TRP A 62 -6.02 -4.95 -0.50
CA TRP A 62 -5.52 -3.63 -0.11
C TRP A 62 -6.18 -3.15 1.19
N ASP A 63 -5.39 -2.49 2.04
CA ASP A 63 -5.88 -1.66 3.15
C ASP A 63 -6.27 -0.27 2.60
N THR A 64 -7.09 0.46 3.35
CA THR A 64 -7.50 1.85 3.04
C THR A 64 -7.36 2.73 4.28
N PRO A 65 -7.29 4.07 4.15
CA PRO A 65 -7.18 4.96 5.30
C PRO A 65 -8.33 4.73 6.29
N SER A 66 -7.97 4.41 7.53
CA SER A 66 -8.90 4.16 8.63
C SER A 66 -9.14 5.44 9.43
N ALA A 67 -10.32 5.55 10.04
CA ALA A 67 -10.61 6.62 10.99
C ALA A 67 -9.68 6.51 12.22
N GLY A 68 -9.07 7.62 12.64
CA GLY A 68 -8.14 7.67 13.76
C GLY A 68 -6.69 7.41 13.35
N LYS A 69 -6.05 6.37 13.91
CA LYS A 69 -4.61 6.10 13.70
C LYS A 69 -4.38 5.16 12.52
N SER A 70 -4.46 5.69 11.31
CA SER A 70 -4.12 4.95 10.10
C SER A 70 -2.60 4.79 9.92
N ALA A 71 -2.18 3.69 9.29
CA ALA A 71 -0.79 3.50 8.89
C ALA A 71 -0.39 4.35 7.66
N SER A 72 -1.34 4.94 6.94
CA SER A 72 -1.08 5.91 5.86
C SER A 72 -0.70 7.29 6.38
N GLY A 73 -0.97 7.59 7.66
CA GLY A 73 -0.91 8.95 8.18
C GLY A 73 -2.27 9.63 8.12
N SER A 74 -2.26 10.95 8.11
CA SER A 74 -3.46 11.80 8.13
C SER A 74 -3.69 12.57 6.83
N LEU A 75 -2.72 12.54 5.90
CA LEU A 75 -2.76 13.39 4.69
C LEU A 75 -3.04 12.64 3.37
N PHE A 76 -3.10 11.32 3.41
CA PHE A 76 -3.63 10.53 2.30
C PHE A 76 -5.13 10.77 2.16
N SER A 77 -5.62 10.86 0.91
CA SER A 77 -7.05 11.03 0.65
C SER A 77 -7.86 9.79 1.06
N PRO A 78 -9.17 9.89 1.32
CA PRO A 78 -10.02 8.74 1.58
C PRO A 78 -9.97 7.67 0.46
N HIS A 79 -9.78 8.09 -0.80
CA HIS A 79 -9.57 7.19 -1.94
C HIS A 79 -8.10 6.82 -2.12
N SER A 80 -7.52 6.24 -1.08
CA SER A 80 -6.16 5.69 -1.13
C SER A 80 -6.15 4.20 -0.80
N VAL A 81 -5.17 3.49 -1.33
CA VAL A 81 -4.93 2.08 -1.01
C VAL A 81 -3.53 1.86 -0.49
N GLY A 82 -3.35 0.86 0.35
CA GLY A 82 -2.04 0.52 0.89
C GLY A 82 -1.87 -0.94 1.28
N HIS A 83 -0.63 -1.33 1.53
CA HIS A 83 -0.32 -2.66 2.02
C HIS A 83 0.87 -2.60 2.98
N LEU A 84 0.80 -3.35 4.08
CA LEU A 84 1.84 -3.40 5.10
C LEU A 84 2.65 -4.69 5.00
N GLY A 85 3.97 -4.57 5.16
CA GLY A 85 4.89 -5.70 5.25
C GLY A 85 5.27 -6.01 6.70
N PHE A 86 5.38 -7.30 7.03
CA PHE A 86 5.78 -7.77 8.36
C PHE A 86 7.17 -7.26 8.81
N THR A 87 8.09 -7.08 7.85
CA THR A 87 9.43 -6.55 8.11
C THR A 87 9.45 -5.04 8.29
N GLY A 88 8.30 -4.36 8.26
CA GLY A 88 8.21 -2.92 8.43
C GLY A 88 8.00 -2.16 7.13
N CYS A 89 8.01 -2.84 5.98
CA CYS A 89 7.70 -2.21 4.70
C CYS A 89 6.26 -1.68 4.65
N SER A 90 6.00 -0.71 3.79
CA SER A 90 4.65 -0.29 3.41
C SER A 90 4.65 0.30 2.02
N ILE A 91 3.50 0.18 1.35
CA ILE A 91 3.19 0.85 0.09
C ILE A 91 1.87 1.59 0.31
N TRP A 92 1.81 2.84 -0.11
CA TRP A 92 0.58 3.62 -0.16
C TRP A 92 0.46 4.34 -1.50
N TRP A 93 -0.74 4.35 -2.06
CA TRP A 93 -1.09 5.02 -3.30
C TRP A 93 -2.34 5.87 -3.08
N ASP A 94 -2.16 7.19 -3.18
CA ASP A 94 -3.26 8.17 -3.21
C ASP A 94 -3.76 8.30 -4.65
N LEU A 95 -4.98 7.85 -4.92
CA LEU A 95 -5.56 7.80 -6.27
C LEU A 95 -5.95 9.19 -6.76
N GLU A 96 -6.29 10.11 -5.86
CA GLU A 96 -6.68 11.49 -6.19
C GLU A 96 -5.47 12.34 -6.54
N LYS A 97 -4.41 12.24 -5.74
CA LYS A 97 -3.16 13.00 -5.92
C LYS A 97 -2.17 12.32 -6.86
N THR A 98 -2.48 11.10 -7.31
CA THR A 98 -1.61 10.27 -8.14
C THR A 98 -0.21 10.09 -7.51
N CYS A 99 -0.16 9.91 -6.18
CA CYS A 99 1.08 9.84 -5.41
C CYS A 99 1.33 8.42 -4.90
N HIS A 100 2.59 7.96 -5.01
CA HIS A 100 3.04 6.68 -4.44
C HIS A 100 4.07 6.94 -3.35
N VAL A 101 3.91 6.29 -2.19
CA VAL A 101 4.91 6.24 -1.14
C VAL A 101 5.28 4.80 -0.87
N VAL A 102 6.55 4.46 -1.12
CA VAL A 102 7.11 3.12 -0.91
C VAL A 102 8.17 3.20 0.18
N LEU A 103 7.92 2.53 1.29
CA LEU A 103 8.85 2.40 2.41
C LEU A 103 9.35 0.96 2.49
N LEU A 104 10.65 0.76 2.33
CA LEU A 104 11.29 -0.53 2.53
C LEU A 104 12.18 -0.48 3.78
N THR A 105 11.86 -1.28 4.79
CA THR A 105 12.59 -1.34 6.06
C THR A 105 12.71 -2.77 6.57
N ASN A 106 13.52 -2.96 7.62
CA ASN A 106 13.68 -4.24 8.30
C ASN A 106 13.59 -4.07 9.83
N ARG A 107 12.40 -3.74 10.34
CA ARG A 107 12.11 -3.56 11.78
C ARG A 107 12.33 -4.82 12.62
N VAL A 108 12.39 -6.01 12.00
CA VAL A 108 12.64 -7.27 12.73
C VAL A 108 14.11 -7.51 13.02
N HIS A 109 15.01 -6.70 12.46
CA HIS A 109 16.44 -6.77 12.74
C HIS A 109 16.87 -5.70 13.74
N PRO A 110 17.69 -6.02 14.75
CA PRO A 110 18.17 -7.37 15.12
C PRO A 110 17.13 -8.20 15.90
N SER A 111 15.99 -7.61 16.29
CA SER A 111 14.94 -8.27 17.05
C SER A 111 13.54 -7.87 16.60
N ARG A 112 12.58 -8.80 16.68
CA ARG A 112 11.16 -8.58 16.36
C ARG A 112 10.41 -7.72 17.39
N LYS A 113 11.03 -7.41 18.54
CA LYS A 113 10.40 -6.64 19.63
C LYS A 113 10.26 -5.14 19.32
N ASN A 114 10.90 -4.64 18.26
CA ASN A 114 10.82 -3.23 17.89
C ASN A 114 9.53 -2.92 17.12
N ASP A 115 8.59 -2.27 17.81
CA ASP A 115 7.28 -1.89 17.27
C ASP A 115 7.18 -0.40 16.87
N LYS A 116 8.28 0.36 16.95
CA LYS A 116 8.32 1.80 16.58
C LYS A 116 7.89 2.08 15.14
N ILE A 117 7.90 1.05 14.28
CA ILE A 117 7.43 1.16 12.90
C ILE A 117 5.94 1.57 12.81
N LYS A 118 5.14 1.25 13.84
CA LYS A 118 3.71 1.64 13.92
C LYS A 118 3.53 3.15 13.97
N ASP A 119 4.47 3.86 14.59
CA ASP A 119 4.47 5.33 14.67
C ASP A 119 5.25 5.95 13.51
N PHE A 120 6.34 5.30 13.09
CA PHE A 120 7.20 5.81 12.03
C PHE A 120 6.50 5.88 10.66
N ARG A 121 5.73 4.85 10.28
CA ARG A 121 5.01 4.81 8.99
C ARG A 121 4.10 6.01 8.76
N PRO A 122 3.08 6.29 9.62
CA PRO A 122 2.22 7.44 9.41
C PRO A 122 3.00 8.75 9.46
N HIS A 123 4.02 8.85 10.32
CA HIS A 123 4.85 10.04 10.41
C HIS A 123 5.59 10.34 9.09
N ILE A 124 6.32 9.37 8.53
CA ILE A 124 7.08 9.59 7.30
C ILE A 124 6.17 9.83 6.10
N HIS A 125 5.04 9.12 6.03
CA HIS A 125 4.04 9.35 4.99
C HIS A 125 3.51 10.79 5.04
N ASP A 126 3.13 11.30 6.22
CA ASP A 126 2.67 12.68 6.36
C ASP A 126 3.76 13.70 6.03
N GLN A 127 5.03 13.46 6.39
CA GLN A 127 6.12 14.37 6.00
C GLN A 127 6.30 14.44 4.49
N ILE A 128 6.22 13.30 3.78
CA ILE A 128 6.32 13.26 2.32
C ILE A 128 5.11 13.95 1.69
N MET A 129 3.90 13.66 2.16
CA MET A 129 2.67 14.28 1.63
C MET A 129 2.66 15.79 1.83
N LYS A 130 3.16 16.29 2.98
CA LYS A 130 3.40 17.73 3.16
C LYS A 130 4.37 18.23 2.11
N ALA A 131 5.59 17.68 2.04
CA ALA A 131 6.62 18.17 1.13
C ALA A 131 6.20 18.22 -0.35
N LEU A 132 5.28 17.36 -0.80
CA LEU A 132 4.82 17.30 -2.18
C LEU A 132 3.57 18.16 -2.48
N PHE A 133 2.72 18.39 -1.48
CA PHE A 133 1.39 18.97 -1.69
C PHE A 133 1.06 20.16 -0.77
N SER A 134 2.02 20.65 0.02
CA SER A 134 1.94 21.90 0.80
C SER A 134 2.64 23.05 0.10
#